data_AF-A0A537KJ88-F1
#
_entry.id   AF-A0A537KJ88-F1
#
_cell.length_a   1.000
_cell.length_b   1.000
_cell.length_c   1.000
_cell.angle_alpha   90.00
_cell.angle_beta   90.00
_cell.angle_gamma   90.00
#
_symmetry.space_group_name_H-M   'P 1'
#
loop_
_entity.id
_entity.type
_entity.pdbx_description
1 polymer ?
#
loop_
_entity_poly.entity_id
_entity_poly.type
_entity_poly.pdbx_seq_one_letter_code
_entity_poly.pdbx_strand_id
1 'polypeptide(L)'
;MSETLETSWSTPAALAIPKEGYFKKEDGRYGPVFPKTPANYGFTIIAKVKPGREDAIRAYGKTIEDLVKSNPDVLAPLELHYLRWVLFDVGSGLHFMYQGIFDTDFDKYVDDAIELFNTTG
;
A
#
# COMPACT_ATOMS: atom_id res chain seq x y z
N MET A 1 1.65 -25.90 -11.15
CA MET A 1 1.23 -25.01 -12.25
C MET A 1 0.31 -23.98 -11.61
N SER A 2 0.74 -22.73 -11.43
CA SER A 2 -0.17 -21.69 -10.96
C SER A 2 -1.01 -21.27 -12.17
N GLU A 3 -2.31 -21.51 -12.12
CA GLU A 3 -3.23 -20.86 -13.06
C GLU A 3 -3.05 -19.35 -12.90
N THR A 4 -2.52 -18.71 -13.94
CA THR A 4 -2.54 -17.26 -14.08
C THR A 4 -4.02 -16.88 -14.21
N LEU A 5 -4.57 -16.27 -13.16
CA LEU A 5 -5.89 -15.66 -13.22
C LEU A 5 -5.82 -14.47 -14.18
N GLU A 6 -6.02 -14.71 -15.48
CA GLU A 6 -6.28 -13.65 -16.46
C GLU A 6 -7.70 -13.12 -16.28
N THR A 7 -7.93 -12.43 -15.16
CA THR A 7 -9.14 -11.67 -14.93
C THR A 7 -8.98 -10.29 -15.53
N SER A 8 -9.78 -9.98 -16.56
CA SER A 8 -9.97 -8.61 -17.05
C SER A 8 -10.33 -7.68 -15.89
N TRP A 9 -9.82 -6.45 -15.87
CA TRP A 9 -10.14 -5.42 -14.86
C TRP A 9 -11.66 -5.20 -14.70
N SER A 10 -12.43 -5.48 -15.76
CA SER A 10 -13.89 -5.31 -15.82
C SER A 10 -14.68 -6.50 -15.28
N THR A 11 -14.03 -7.63 -15.00
CA THR A 11 -14.68 -8.86 -14.55
C THR A 11 -14.49 -8.99 -13.04
N PRO A 12 -15.59 -9.04 -12.26
CA PRO A 12 -15.49 -9.20 -10.80
C PRO A 12 -14.74 -10.47 -10.42
N ALA A 13 -13.86 -10.36 -9.43
CA ALA A 13 -13.06 -11.47 -8.92
C ALA A 13 -12.92 -11.34 -7.40
N ALA A 14 -12.85 -12.48 -6.71
CA ALA A 14 -12.68 -12.53 -5.27
C ALA A 14 -11.76 -13.68 -4.89
N LEU A 15 -10.90 -13.45 -3.90
CA LEU A 15 -9.98 -14.43 -3.36
C LEU A 15 -9.92 -14.28 -1.84
N ALA A 16 -10.25 -15.35 -1.11
CA ALA A 16 -10.09 -15.38 0.33
C ALA A 16 -8.65 -15.77 0.68
N ILE A 17 -7.98 -14.93 1.46
CA ILE A 17 -6.64 -15.24 1.98
C ILE A 17 -6.79 -16.10 3.25
N PRO A 18 -6.00 -17.18 3.40
CA PRO A 18 -6.02 -18.01 4.61
C PRO A 18 -5.69 -17.20 5.87
N LYS A 19 -6.03 -17.76 7.04
CA LYS A 19 -5.76 -17.11 8.34
C LYS A 19 -4.27 -16.80 8.54
N GLU A 20 -3.42 -17.65 7.99
CA GLU A 20 -1.96 -17.54 8.04
C GLU A 20 -1.43 -16.39 7.16
N GLY A 21 -2.23 -15.89 6.21
CA GLY A 21 -1.90 -14.75 5.36
C GLY A 21 -1.28 -15.12 4.01
N TYR A 22 -0.97 -16.39 3.75
CA TYR A 22 -0.30 -16.86 2.53
C TYR A 22 -0.79 -18.24 2.09
N PHE A 23 -0.81 -18.47 0.78
CA PHE A 23 -1.05 -19.81 0.21
C PHE A 23 0.22 -20.68 0.25
N LYS A 24 1.37 -20.03 0.11
CA LYS A 24 2.70 -20.60 0.25
C LYS A 24 3.56 -19.58 0.97
N LYS A 25 4.21 -19.98 2.07
CA LYS A 25 5.12 -19.08 2.79
C LYS A 25 6.40 -18.93 1.99
N GLU A 26 6.70 -17.70 1.60
CA GLU A 26 7.97 -17.32 1.00
C GLU A 26 8.52 -16.14 1.80
N ASP A 27 9.73 -16.26 2.32
CA ASP A 27 10.35 -15.22 3.14
C ASP A 27 11.14 -14.26 2.23
N GLY A 28 10.80 -12.98 2.31
CA GLY A 28 11.48 -11.87 1.67
C GLY A 28 12.42 -11.12 2.63
N ARG A 29 12.92 -9.97 2.19
CA ARG A 29 13.85 -9.10 2.93
C ARG A 29 13.19 -8.46 4.15
N TYR A 30 11.93 -8.02 4.05
CA TYR A 30 11.21 -7.35 5.14
C TYR A 30 10.19 -8.25 5.84
N GLY A 31 10.09 -9.51 5.45
CA GLY A 31 9.19 -10.50 6.02
C GLY A 31 8.58 -11.40 4.96
N PRO A 32 7.55 -12.19 5.31
CA PRO A 32 6.86 -13.03 4.34
C PRO A 32 6.25 -12.23 3.19
N VAL A 33 6.41 -12.71 1.96
CA VAL A 33 5.80 -12.13 0.77
C VAL A 33 4.30 -12.42 0.79
N PHE A 34 3.50 -11.37 0.67
CA PHE A 34 2.05 -11.51 0.59
C PHE A 34 1.61 -12.05 -0.78
N PRO A 35 0.56 -12.90 -0.82
CA PRO A 35 0.10 -13.49 -2.06
C PRO A 35 -0.46 -12.42 -3.00
N LYS A 36 -0.20 -12.59 -4.29
CA LYS A 36 -0.89 -11.85 -5.34
C LYS A 36 -2.39 -12.15 -5.30
N THR A 37 -3.21 -11.11 -5.32
CA THR A 37 -4.67 -11.19 -5.33
C THR A 37 -5.22 -10.78 -6.70
N PRO A 38 -6.54 -10.87 -6.95
CA PRO A 38 -7.13 -10.30 -8.16
C PRO A 38 -6.89 -8.79 -8.31
N ALA A 39 -6.64 -8.08 -7.21
CA ALA A 39 -6.19 -6.70 -7.21
C ALA A 39 -4.64 -6.59 -7.22
N ASN A 40 -3.94 -7.56 -7.81
CA ASN A 40 -2.47 -7.70 -7.82
C ASN A 40 -1.83 -7.75 -6.40
N TYR A 41 -0.62 -7.21 -6.23
CA TYR A 41 0.03 -7.03 -4.95
C TYR A 41 -0.50 -5.79 -4.25
N GLY A 42 -0.52 -5.81 -2.93
CA GLY A 42 -0.99 -4.67 -2.16
C GLY A 42 -0.93 -4.91 -0.66
N PHE A 43 -1.24 -3.87 0.09
CA PHE A 43 -1.37 -3.94 1.54
C PHE A 43 -2.44 -2.99 2.04
N THR A 44 -2.91 -3.29 3.25
CA THR A 44 -3.70 -2.37 4.07
C THR A 44 -3.05 -2.32 5.45
N ILE A 45 -2.47 -1.18 5.80
CA ILE A 45 -1.95 -0.91 7.14
C ILE A 45 -3.00 -0.08 7.87
N ILE A 46 -3.42 -0.53 9.05
CA ILE A 46 -4.26 0.24 9.96
C ILE A 46 -3.49 0.42 11.26
N ALA A 47 -3.17 1.66 11.60
CA ALA A 47 -2.39 1.99 12.78
C ALA A 47 -3.06 3.09 13.60
N LYS A 48 -3.05 2.94 14.93
CA LYS A 48 -3.50 4.00 15.83
C LYS A 48 -2.59 5.21 15.73
N VAL A 49 -3.17 6.38 15.54
CA VAL A 49 -2.42 7.64 15.47
C VAL A 49 -1.92 8.00 16.87
N LYS A 50 -0.64 8.34 16.97
CA LYS A 50 -0.06 8.86 18.22
C LYS A 50 -0.76 10.20 18.58
N PRO A 51 -1.13 10.43 19.85
CA PRO A 51 -1.73 11.70 20.27
C PRO A 51 -0.89 12.91 19.82
N GLY A 52 -1.55 13.94 19.29
CA GLY A 52 -0.90 15.15 18.78
C GLY A 52 -0.18 15.00 17.43
N ARG A 53 -0.31 13.86 16.73
CA ARG A 53 0.32 13.64 15.41
C ARG A 53 -0.64 13.68 14.23
N GLU A 54 -1.89 14.02 14.44
CA GLU A 54 -2.88 14.14 13.37
C GLU A 54 -2.45 15.15 12.30
N ASP A 55 -2.12 16.38 12.71
CA ASP A 55 -1.72 17.44 11.78
C ASP A 55 -0.46 17.08 10.98
N ALA A 56 0.47 16.36 11.60
CA ALA A 56 1.66 15.87 10.92
C ALA A 56 1.31 14.90 9.78
N ILE A 57 0.37 13.97 9.99
CA ILE A 57 -0.07 13.04 8.95
C ILE A 57 -0.78 13.80 7.82
N ARG A 58 -1.64 14.76 8.17
CA ARG A 58 -2.33 15.60 7.17
C ARG A 58 -1.35 16.43 6.34
N ALA A 59 -0.32 16.98 6.99
CA ALA A 59 0.74 17.72 6.32
C ALA A 59 1.52 16.85 5.32
N TYR A 60 1.88 15.61 5.69
CA TYR A 60 2.50 14.67 4.73
C TYR A 60 1.61 14.40 3.52
N GLY A 61 0.31 14.18 3.73
CA GLY A 61 -0.63 14.01 2.63
C GLY A 61 -0.66 15.23 1.70
N LYS A 62 -0.54 16.44 2.26
CA LYS A 62 -0.46 17.68 1.48
C LYS A 62 0.85 17.80 0.70
N THR A 63 1.98 17.43 1.29
CA THR A 63 3.28 17.38 0.60
C THR A 63 3.22 16.46 -0.63
N ILE A 64 2.65 15.26 -0.49
CA ILE A 64 2.49 14.32 -1.60
C ILE A 64 1.54 14.89 -2.67
N GLU A 65 0.42 15.49 -2.27
CA GLU A 65 -0.52 16.12 -3.21
C GLU A 65 0.18 17.18 -4.07
N ASP A 66 0.94 18.07 -3.43
CA ASP A 66 1.63 19.16 -4.12
C ASP A 66 2.79 18.65 -4.99
N LEU A 67 3.50 17.61 -4.53
CA LEU A 67 4.54 16.95 -5.29
C LEU A 67 3.99 16.30 -6.57
N VAL A 68 2.91 15.53 -6.49
CA VAL A 68 2.25 14.91 -7.65
C VAL A 68 1.71 15.96 -8.62
N LYS A 69 1.20 17.09 -8.13
CA LYS A 69 0.80 18.22 -8.99
C LYS A 69 1.99 18.82 -9.76
N SER A 70 3.16 18.89 -9.12
CA SER A 70 4.36 19.46 -9.73
C SER A 70 5.08 18.49 -10.67
N ASN A 71 5.04 17.20 -10.36
CA ASN A 71 5.65 16.12 -11.11
C ASN A 71 4.74 14.88 -11.07
N PRO A 72 3.88 14.68 -12.09
CA PRO A 72 2.96 13.54 -12.14
C PRO A 72 3.64 12.17 -12.09
N ASP A 73 4.89 12.07 -12.53
CA ASP A 73 5.64 10.81 -12.60
C ASP A 73 6.42 10.49 -11.31
N VAL A 74 6.31 11.34 -10.28
CA VAL A 74 7.10 11.19 -9.04
C VAL A 74 6.85 9.87 -8.30
N LEU A 75 5.66 9.30 -8.45
CA LEU A 75 5.29 8.01 -7.86
C LEU A 75 5.50 6.82 -8.81
N ALA A 76 5.98 7.04 -10.04
CA ALA A 76 6.15 6.00 -11.04
C ALA A 76 7.00 4.79 -10.57
N PRO A 77 8.08 4.96 -9.78
CA PRO A 77 8.85 3.84 -9.26
C PRO A 77 8.02 2.85 -8.40
N LEU A 78 6.94 3.32 -7.80
CA LEU A 78 6.09 2.51 -6.91
C LEU A 78 5.10 1.61 -7.68
N GLU A 79 5.02 1.75 -9.01
CA GLU A 79 4.12 0.98 -9.88
C GLU A 79 2.67 0.91 -9.36
N LEU A 80 2.18 2.05 -8.84
CA LEU A 80 0.88 2.13 -8.18
C LEU A 80 -0.28 2.07 -9.18
N HIS A 81 -1.22 1.17 -8.93
CA HIS A 81 -2.58 1.26 -9.48
C HIS A 81 -3.52 2.04 -8.59
N TYR A 82 -3.27 2.01 -7.28
CA TYR A 82 -4.11 2.65 -6.28
C TYR A 82 -3.32 2.98 -5.03
N LEU A 83 -3.55 4.19 -4.51
CA LEU A 83 -3.01 4.65 -3.24
C LEU A 83 -4.08 5.42 -2.50
N ARG A 84 -4.32 5.08 -1.23
CA ARG A 84 -5.28 5.80 -0.39
C ARG A 84 -4.82 5.91 1.05
N TRP A 85 -4.83 7.14 1.53
CA TRP A 85 -4.59 7.50 2.92
C TRP A 85 -5.90 8.00 3.55
N VAL A 86 -6.29 7.44 4.69
CA VAL A 86 -7.51 7.82 5.41
C VAL A 86 -7.22 7.96 6.88
N LEU A 87 -7.68 9.06 7.47
CA LEU A 87 -7.78 9.23 8.92
C LEU A 87 -9.23 9.06 9.35
N PHE A 88 -9.49 8.17 10.29
CA PHE A 88 -10.84 7.86 10.77
C PHE A 88 -10.79 7.38 12.23
N ASP A 89 -11.82 7.69 13.00
CA ASP A 89 -11.96 7.19 14.38
C ASP A 89 -12.72 5.85 14.36
N VAL A 90 -12.25 4.88 15.14
CA VAL A 90 -12.86 3.54 15.28
C VAL A 90 -13.53 3.35 16.65
N GLY A 91 -13.78 4.43 17.38
CA GLY A 91 -14.34 4.45 18.73
C GLY A 91 -13.29 4.33 19.85
N SER A 92 -12.09 3.85 19.53
CA SER A 92 -10.94 3.80 20.46
C SER A 92 -9.87 4.86 20.15
N GLY A 93 -10.24 5.85 19.34
CA GLY A 93 -9.41 6.98 18.90
C GLY A 93 -9.04 6.91 17.43
N LEU A 94 -8.34 7.95 16.99
CA LEU A 94 -7.97 8.17 15.59
C LEU A 94 -7.02 7.07 15.08
N HIS A 95 -7.34 6.52 13.91
CA HIS A 95 -6.51 5.58 13.18
C HIS A 95 -6.19 6.11 11.79
N PHE A 96 -5.04 5.71 11.31
CA PHE A 96 -4.58 5.94 9.96
C PHE A 96 -4.65 4.64 9.18
N MET A 97 -5.34 4.65 8.05
CA MET A 97 -5.30 3.58 7.06
C MET A 97 -4.47 4.01 5.86
N TYR A 98 -3.49 3.18 5.52
CA TYR A 98 -2.74 3.24 4.28
C TYR A 98 -3.07 1.98 3.47
N GLN A 99 -3.77 2.17 2.36
CA GLN A 99 -4.01 1.14 1.36
C GLN A 99 -3.23 1.41 0.06
N GLY A 100 -2.51 0.41 -0.43
CA GLY A 100 -1.76 0.47 -1.68
C GLY A 100 -1.97 -0.77 -2.54
N ILE A 101 -2.05 -0.58 -3.86
CA ILE A 101 -2.08 -1.65 -4.87
C ILE A 101 -1.04 -1.33 -5.95
N PHE A 102 -0.21 -2.31 -6.31
CA PHE A 102 0.94 -2.13 -7.19
C PHE A 102 1.35 -3.43 -7.93
N ASP A 103 2.20 -3.29 -8.94
CA ASP A 103 2.64 -4.40 -9.81
C ASP A 103 3.98 -5.05 -9.40
N THR A 104 4.63 -4.54 -8.37
CA THR A 104 5.89 -5.07 -7.82
C THR A 104 5.70 -5.97 -6.58
N ASP A 105 6.72 -6.73 -6.19
CA ASP A 105 6.72 -7.38 -4.87
C ASP A 105 6.80 -6.35 -3.72
N PHE A 106 6.36 -6.77 -2.53
CA PHE A 106 6.27 -5.89 -1.37
C PHE A 106 7.63 -5.35 -0.91
N ASP A 107 8.71 -6.11 -1.03
CA ASP A 107 10.03 -5.66 -0.55
C ASP A 107 10.56 -4.54 -1.44
N LYS A 108 10.48 -4.72 -2.77
CA LYS A 108 10.85 -3.68 -3.73
C LYS A 108 9.98 -2.44 -3.55
N TYR A 109 8.67 -2.60 -3.36
CA TYR A 109 7.79 -1.47 -3.07
C TYR A 109 8.25 -0.67 -1.85
N VAL A 110 8.59 -1.37 -0.75
CA VAL A 110 9.02 -0.73 0.49
C VAL A 110 10.36 -0.03 0.30
N ASP A 111 11.32 -0.66 -0.39
CA ASP A 111 12.61 -0.05 -0.71
C ASP A 111 12.45 1.24 -1.53
N ASP A 112 11.67 1.19 -2.60
CA ASP A 112 11.42 2.36 -3.47
C ASP A 112 10.64 3.45 -2.72
N ALA A 113 9.67 3.08 -1.88
CA ALA A 113 8.91 4.03 -1.06
C ALA A 113 9.80 4.71 -0.01
N ILE A 114 10.70 3.98 0.63
CA ILE A 114 11.66 4.55 1.59
C ILE A 114 12.59 5.53 0.88
N GLU A 115 13.15 5.15 -0.27
CA GLU A 115 14.02 6.03 -1.06
C GLU A 115 13.28 7.29 -1.50
N LEU A 116 12.07 7.13 -2.04
CA LEU A 116 11.25 8.24 -2.50
C LEU A 116 10.90 9.19 -1.35
N PHE A 117 10.34 8.68 -0.26
CA PHE A 117 9.94 9.57 0.84
C PHE A 117 11.13 10.22 1.55
N ASN A 118 12.28 9.54 1.64
CA ASN A 118 13.49 10.18 2.17
C ASN A 118 14.01 11.33 1.29
N THR A 119 13.79 11.26 -0.02
CA THR A 119 14.24 12.31 -0.96
C THR A 119 13.22 13.44 -1.10
N THR A 120 11.95 13.17 -0.85
CA THR A 120 10.85 14.14 -1.06
C THR A 120 10.36 14.86 0.20
N GLY A 121 10.77 14.41 1.39
CA GLY A 121 10.44 15.03 2.69
C GLY A 121 9.21 14.43 3.36
#